data_AF-A0A2W5WXB5-F1
#
_entry.id   AF-A0A2W5WXB5-F1
#
_cell.length_a   1.000
_cell.length_b   1.000
_cell.length_c   1.000
_cell.angle_alpha   90.00
_cell.angle_beta   90.00
_cell.angle_gamma   90.00
#
_symmetry.space_group_name_H-M   'P 1'
#
loop_
_entity.id
_entity.type
_entity.pdbx_description
1 polymer ?
#
loop_
_entity_poly.entity_id
_entity_poly.type
_entity_poly.pdbx_seq_one_letter_code
_entity_poly.pdbx_strand_id
1 'polypeptide(L)'
;MPRLALDPGSFDAAAGAVRDAASLLHAGGPLDLPAHAAGDPALAAALEDLRHAWAGALTLLVAQLDGLAPALAAAGARFADAEGAAVRHVTGTGAGAGSPGSSGGTGGAP
;
A
#
# COMPACT_ATOMS: atom_id res chain seq x y z
N MET A 1 2.29 -22.78 -11.33
CA MET A 1 2.51 -22.24 -9.98
C MET A 1 1.34 -21.32 -9.68
N PRO A 2 0.49 -21.61 -8.67
CA PRO A 2 -0.61 -20.71 -8.33
C PRO A 2 0.00 -19.46 -7.71
N ARG A 3 0.01 -18.35 -8.48
CA ARG A 3 0.25 -17.03 -7.91
C ARG A 3 -0.92 -16.72 -6.98
N LEU A 4 -0.63 -16.21 -5.77
CA LEU A 4 -1.64 -15.46 -5.05
C LEU A 4 -2.10 -14.34 -6.01
N ALA A 5 -3.41 -14.15 -6.20
CA ALA A 5 -3.99 -13.38 -7.31
C ALA A 5 -3.64 -11.86 -7.34
N LEU A 6 -2.78 -11.39 -6.45
CA LEU A 6 -2.34 -10.01 -6.31
C LEU A 6 -0.89 -9.88 -6.79
N ASP A 7 -0.63 -8.93 -7.68
CA ASP A 7 0.72 -8.63 -8.17
C ASP A 7 1.47 -7.76 -7.15
N PRO A 8 2.62 -8.17 -6.61
CA PRO A 8 3.40 -7.35 -5.68
C PRO A 8 3.77 -5.98 -6.26
N GLY A 9 4.02 -5.90 -7.57
CA GLY A 9 4.31 -4.64 -8.27
C GLY A 9 3.17 -3.61 -8.22
N SER A 10 1.92 -4.07 -8.08
CA SER A 10 0.77 -3.19 -7.92
C SER A 10 0.78 -2.40 -6.60
N PHE A 11 1.36 -2.96 -5.52
CA PHE A 11 1.48 -2.26 -4.24
C PHE A 11 2.49 -1.12 -4.32
N ASP A 12 3.62 -1.35 -4.99
CA ASP A 12 4.65 -0.33 -5.21
C ASP A 12 4.14 0.78 -6.12
N ALA A 13 3.42 0.44 -7.20
CA ALA A 13 2.78 1.41 -8.08
C ALA A 13 1.75 2.27 -7.32
N ALA A 14 0.93 1.65 -6.47
CA ALA A 14 -0.04 2.38 -5.63
C ALA A 14 0.67 3.29 -4.62
N ALA A 15 1.73 2.81 -3.95
CA ALA A 15 2.50 3.61 -3.01
C ALA A 15 3.18 4.81 -3.70
N GLY A 16 3.67 4.63 -4.93
CA GLY A 16 4.21 5.70 -5.77
C GLY A 16 3.15 6.76 -6.10
N ALA A 17 2.00 6.33 -6.60
CA ALA A 17 0.90 7.24 -6.94
C ALA A 17 0.40 8.06 -5.75
N VAL A 18 0.34 7.46 -4.55
CA VAL A 18 -0.02 8.16 -3.31
C VAL A 18 1.02 9.22 -2.95
N ARG A 19 2.31 8.92 -3.12
CA ARG A 19 3.40 9.85 -2.83
C ARG A 19 3.42 11.03 -3.80
N ASP A 20 3.17 10.77 -5.08
CA ASP A 20 3.05 11.81 -6.11
C ASP A 20 1.85 12.72 -5.82
N ALA A 21 0.70 12.15 -5.45
CA ALA A 21 -0.47 12.92 -5.05
C ALA A 21 -0.20 13.81 -3.82
N ALA A 22 0.48 13.27 -2.79
CA ALA A 22 0.88 14.04 -1.62
C ALA A 22 1.82 15.20 -2.00
N SER A 23 2.78 14.95 -2.90
CA SER A 23 3.70 15.99 -3.40
C SER A 23 2.96 17.11 -4.15
N LEU A 24 1.99 16.76 -5.00
CA LEU A 24 1.15 17.74 -5.70
C LEU A 24 0.33 18.58 -4.73
N LEU A 25 -0.22 17.97 -3.67
CA LEU A 25 -0.97 18.68 -2.64
C LEU A 25 -0.09 19.59 -1.79
N HIS A 26 1.14 19.17 -1.48
CA HIS A 26 2.15 20.03 -0.86
C HIS A 26 2.51 21.24 -1.73
N ALA A 27 2.58 21.06 -3.06
CA ALA A 27 2.83 22.14 -4.00
C ALA A 27 1.60 23.06 -4.19
N GLY A 28 0.39 22.56 -3.92
CA GLY A 28 -0.89 23.24 -4.14
C GLY A 28 -1.07 24.55 -3.37
N GLY A 29 -0.25 24.80 -2.34
CA GLY A 29 -0.13 26.09 -1.67
C GLY A 29 -1.43 26.65 -1.04
N PRO A 30 -1.34 27.85 -0.44
CA PRO A 30 -2.53 28.56 0.04
C PRO A 30 -3.44 28.93 -1.13
N LEU A 31 -4.75 28.92 -0.88
CA LEU A 31 -5.74 29.34 -1.87
C LEU A 31 -5.52 30.82 -2.21
N ASP A 32 -5.17 31.10 -3.47
CA ASP A 32 -4.97 32.47 -3.95
C ASP A 32 -6.33 33.16 -4.13
N LEU A 33 -6.81 33.76 -3.05
CA LEU A 33 -8.03 34.53 -3.01
C LEU A 33 -7.71 36.02 -3.01
N PRO A 34 -8.40 36.83 -3.83
CA PRO A 34 -8.13 38.25 -3.93
C PRO A 34 -8.20 38.91 -2.56
N ALA A 35 -7.18 39.73 -2.26
CA ALA A 35 -7.24 40.61 -1.10
C ALA A 35 -8.41 41.59 -1.33
N HIS A 36 -9.46 41.47 -0.50
CA HIS A 36 -10.65 42.27 -0.71
C HIS A 36 -10.35 43.74 -0.44
N ALA A 37 -10.74 44.62 -1.38
CA ALA A 37 -10.54 46.06 -1.27
C ALA A 37 -11.57 46.66 -0.28
N ALA A 38 -11.24 46.65 1.01
CA ALA A 38 -11.72 47.48 2.13
C ALA A 38 -13.24 47.80 2.31
N GLY A 39 -14.15 47.32 1.46
CA GLY A 39 -15.54 47.80 1.43
C GLY A 39 -16.55 46.91 2.16
N ASP A 40 -16.27 45.61 2.31
CA ASP A 40 -17.17 44.67 2.97
C ASP A 40 -16.41 43.80 3.99
N PRO A 41 -16.56 44.07 5.29
CA PRO A 41 -15.91 43.29 6.34
C PRO A 41 -16.45 41.86 6.46
N ALA A 42 -17.72 41.62 6.10
CA ALA A 42 -18.30 40.28 6.16
C ALA A 42 -17.70 39.39 5.06
N LEU A 43 -17.52 39.94 3.85
CA LEU A 43 -16.83 39.25 2.77
C LEU A 43 -15.35 38.99 3.10
N ALA A 44 -14.66 39.96 3.70
CA ALA A 44 -13.28 39.77 4.13
C ALA A 44 -13.14 38.63 5.16
N ALA A 45 -14.05 38.55 6.14
CA ALA A 45 -14.09 37.46 7.10
C ALA A 45 -14.38 36.11 6.44
N ALA A 46 -15.37 36.05 5.53
CA ALA A 46 -15.71 34.82 4.82
C ALA A 46 -14.55 34.29 3.95
N LEU A 47 -13.78 35.17 3.30
CA LEU A 47 -12.60 34.78 2.54
C LEU A 47 -11.49 34.25 3.45
N GLU A 48 -11.31 34.84 4.64
CA GLU A 48 -10.32 34.37 5.62
C GLU A 48 -10.71 33.00 6.21
N ASP A 49 -11.98 32.81 6.53
CA ASP A 49 -12.52 31.51 6.96
C ASP A 49 -12.32 30.45 5.89
N LEU A 50 -12.53 30.81 4.61
CA LEU A 50 -12.29 29.92 3.47
C LEU A 50 -10.80 29.55 3.33
N ARG A 51 -9.88 30.51 3.49
CA ARG A 51 -8.42 30.23 3.48
C ARG A 51 -8.05 29.25 4.60
N HIS A 52 -8.56 29.46 5.81
CA HIS A 52 -8.30 28.59 6.96
C HIS A 52 -8.87 27.19 6.75
N ALA A 53 -10.12 27.08 6.28
CA ALA A 53 -10.76 25.81 5.99
C ALA A 53 -10.00 25.02 4.92
N TRP A 54 -9.56 25.70 3.86
CA TRP A 54 -8.74 25.11 2.80
C TRP A 54 -7.41 24.57 3.33
N ALA A 55 -6.67 25.39 4.08
CA ALA A 55 -5.39 24.99 4.66
C ALA A 55 -5.56 23.78 5.62
N GLY A 56 -6.63 23.77 6.41
CA GLY A 56 -6.96 22.64 7.29
C GLY A 56 -7.26 21.36 6.51
N ALA A 57 -8.08 21.45 5.46
CA ALA A 57 -8.42 20.30 4.62
C ALA A 57 -7.18 19.74 3.89
N LEU A 58 -6.33 20.60 3.33
CA LEU A 58 -5.06 20.18 2.71
C LEU A 58 -4.15 19.47 3.70
N THR A 59 -3.99 20.01 4.91
CA THR A 59 -3.16 19.41 5.96
C THR A 59 -3.63 18.00 6.32
N LEU A 60 -4.94 17.80 6.49
CA LEU A 60 -5.51 16.48 6.77
C LEU A 60 -5.32 15.51 5.62
N LEU A 61 -5.54 15.95 4.38
CA LEU A 61 -5.42 15.10 3.20
C LEU A 61 -3.98 14.64 2.99
N VAL A 62 -3.00 15.53 3.13
CA VAL A 62 -1.58 15.17 3.08
C VAL A 62 -1.26 14.17 4.20
N ALA A 63 -1.66 14.43 5.45
CA ALA A 63 -1.36 13.52 6.55
C ALA A 63 -1.92 12.11 6.32
N GLN A 64 -3.09 12.00 5.69
CA GLN A 64 -3.65 10.70 5.30
C GLN A 64 -2.83 10.00 4.20
N LEU A 65 -2.39 10.73 3.18
CA LEU A 65 -1.58 10.18 2.09
C LEU A 65 -0.19 9.76 2.57
N ASP A 66 0.44 10.56 3.43
CA ASP A 66 1.71 10.24 4.08
C ASP A 66 1.62 8.99 4.96
N GLY A 67 0.46 8.73 5.57
CA GLY A 67 0.20 7.49 6.29
C GLY A 67 -0.07 6.29 5.38
N LEU A 68 -0.70 6.51 4.22
CA LEU A 68 -1.13 5.45 3.31
C LEU A 68 0.03 4.86 2.49
N ALA A 69 0.96 5.70 2.02
CA ALA A 69 2.12 5.24 1.24
C ALA A 69 2.99 4.18 1.97
N PRO A 70 3.43 4.37 3.22
CA PRO A 70 4.20 3.36 3.95
C PRO A 70 3.35 2.12 4.28
N ALA A 71 2.04 2.29 4.51
CA ALA A 71 1.14 1.17 4.77
C ALA A 71 1.01 0.25 3.53
N LEU A 72 0.91 0.83 2.32
CA LEU A 72 0.89 0.08 1.06
C LEU A 72 2.22 -0.65 0.82
N ALA A 73 3.36 0.00 1.04
CA ALA A 73 4.67 -0.64 0.91
C ALA A 73 4.84 -1.81 1.89
N ALA A 74 4.42 -1.63 3.15
CA ALA A 74 4.46 -2.71 4.15
C ALA A 74 3.53 -3.88 3.81
N ALA A 75 2.35 -3.59 3.23
CA ALA A 75 1.43 -4.62 2.75
C ALA A 75 2.04 -5.43 1.60
N GLY A 76 2.65 -4.75 0.62
CA GLY A 76 3.36 -5.39 -0.49
C GLY A 76 4.49 -6.32 -0.03
N ALA A 77 5.32 -5.87 0.92
CA ALA A 77 6.39 -6.67 1.49
C ALA A 77 5.88 -7.94 2.19
N ARG A 78 4.86 -7.81 3.05
CA ARG A 78 4.24 -8.96 3.73
C ARG A 78 3.63 -9.96 2.75
N PHE A 79 3.05 -9.46 1.66
CA PHE A 79 2.49 -10.29 0.62
C PHE A 79 3.58 -11.08 -0.12
N ALA A 80 4.69 -10.43 -0.49
CA ALA A 80 5.83 -11.09 -1.12
C ALA A 80 6.46 -12.17 -0.22
N ASP A 81 6.59 -11.89 1.09
CA ASP A 81 7.07 -12.87 2.07
C ASP A 81 6.15 -14.10 2.16
N ALA A 82 4.83 -13.87 2.19
CA ALA A 82 3.84 -14.94 2.22
C ALA A 82 3.86 -15.78 0.94
N GLU A 83 3.99 -15.16 -0.24
CA GLU A 83 4.13 -15.86 -1.51
C GLU A 83 5.43 -16.69 -1.54
N GLY A 84 6.56 -16.12 -1.13
CA GLY A 84 7.83 -16.82 -1.05
C GLY A 84 7.82 -18.00 -0.06
N ALA A 85 7.11 -17.89 1.05
CA ALA A 85 6.89 -18.99 1.99
C ALA A 85 6.01 -20.10 1.38
N ALA A 86 4.92 -19.73 0.71
CA ALA A 86 4.03 -20.68 0.04
C ALA A 86 4.75 -21.43 -1.08
N VAL A 87 5.53 -20.73 -1.92
CA VAL A 87 6.32 -21.36 -2.99
C VAL A 87 7.32 -22.35 -2.41
N ARG A 88 8.06 -21.98 -1.36
CA ARG A 88 9.01 -22.89 -0.68
C ARG A 88 8.33 -24.12 -0.09
N HIS A 89 7.13 -23.97 0.47
CA HIS A 89 6.39 -25.11 0.98
C HIS A 89 5.98 -26.06 -0.15
N VAL A 90 5.51 -25.55 -1.28
CA VAL A 90 5.07 -26.35 -2.44
C VAL A 90 6.25 -27.00 -3.17
N THR A 91 7.39 -26.32 -3.29
CA THR A 91 8.59 -26.89 -3.93
C THR A 91 9.35 -27.83 -2.99
N GLY A 92 9.38 -27.53 -1.69
CA GLY A 92 10.02 -28.35 -0.66
C GLY A 92 9.33 -29.69 -0.43
N THR A 93 8.01 -29.80 -0.66
CA THR A 93 7.30 -31.08 -0.63
C THR A 93 7.58 -31.96 -1.87
N GLY A 94 8.13 -31.41 -2.95
CA GLY A 94 8.51 -32.16 -4.16
C GLY A 94 9.80 -32.99 -4.05
N ALA A 95 10.65 -32.74 -3.05
CA ALA A 95 11.92 -33.45 -2.87
C ALA A 95 11.81 -34.72 -1.98
N GLY A 96 10.62 -35.04 -1.47
CA GLY A 96 10.38 -36.14 -0.53
C GLY A 96 9.70 -37.38 -1.11
N ALA A 97 9.44 -37.45 -2.42
CA ALA A 97 8.83 -38.62 -3.06
C ALA A 97 9.88 -39.54 -3.68
N GLY A 98 10.89 -39.92 -2.91
CA GLY A 98 11.73 -41.09 -3.21
C GLY A 98 10.99 -42.35 -2.77
N SER A 99 10.33 -43.03 -3.70
CA SER A 99 9.76 -44.36 -3.48
C SER A 99 10.83 -45.34 -2.95
N PRO A 100 10.56 -46.13 -1.89
CA PRO A 100 11.07 -47.47 -1.81
C PRO A 100 10.11 -48.37 -2.59
N GLY A 101 10.44 -48.63 -3.86
CA GLY A 101 9.83 -49.70 -4.63
C GLY A 101 10.24 -51.07 -4.10
N SER A 102 9.23 -51.87 -3.76
CA SER A 102 9.05 -53.32 -3.92
C SER A 102 10.25 -54.29 -3.96
N SER A 103 10.25 -55.26 -3.03
CA SER A 103 10.28 -56.73 -3.22
C SER A 103 10.85 -57.35 -1.93
N GLY A 104 10.27 -58.32 -1.20
CA GLY A 104 9.45 -59.46 -1.59
C GLY A 104 10.09 -60.73 -0.98
N GLY A 105 9.45 -61.33 0.04
CA GLY A 105 9.69 -62.71 0.53
C GLY A 105 11.06 -63.00 1.19
N THR A 106 11.21 -63.89 2.18
CA THR A 106 10.41 -65.04 2.59
C THR A 106 10.78 -65.45 4.02
N GLY A 107 9.76 -65.81 4.82
CA GLY A 107 9.81 -67.01 5.65
C GLY A 107 10.28 -66.87 7.10
N GLY A 108 9.40 -67.28 8.01
CA GLY A 108 9.79 -67.90 9.28
C GLY A 108 9.15 -67.30 10.53
N ALA A 109 7.92 -67.71 10.83
CA ALA A 109 7.44 -67.89 12.21
C ALA A 109 7.51 -69.39 12.54
N PRO A 110 7.39 -69.85 13.80
CA PRO A 110 7.42 -69.14 15.09
C PRO A 110 8.72 -69.34 15.88
#